data_AF-A0A5E7VS87-F1
#
_entry.id   AF-A0A5E7VS87-F1
#
_cell.length_a   1.000
_cell.length_b   1.000
_cell.length_c   1.000
_cell.angle_alpha   90.00
_cell.angle_beta   90.00
_cell.angle_gamma   90.00
#
_symmetry.space_group_name_H-M   'P 1'
#
loop_
_entity.id
_entity.type
_entity.pdbx_description
1 polymer ?
#
loop_
_entity_poly.entity_id
_entity_poly.type
_entity_poly.pdbx_seq_one_letter_code
_entity_poly.pdbx_strand_id
1 'polypeptide(L)'
;MAISAQKAPPQPIQHPGLIVSAISLVLRIIGLLIASLLLSILIEFVGLLLFWGDQGWRHSQAMLNSELGWLSEHFKASLLIQQPGPTIVQWLDFLNQWLLVKTGFADFARQARVSSQGNGFWSWINQLYVSIEAFVLAAVYVTFTFVVRLTILVLATPLFLLAMFTGFVDGLMRRDLRKFGAGRESSFVYHRAKRAVIPLLIVPWIIYLSLPFTLNPMAIFLPCAALLGLTTAITAATFKKYV
;
A
#
# COMPACT_ATOMS: atom_id res chain seq x y z
N MET A 1 8.27 -60.44 -13.88
CA MET A 1 7.37 -60.10 -12.75
C MET A 1 7.62 -58.63 -12.41
N ALA A 2 6.79 -57.71 -12.91
CA ALA A 2 6.98 -56.28 -12.69
C ALA A 2 5.98 -55.81 -11.61
N ILE A 3 6.51 -55.29 -10.51
CA ILE A 3 5.73 -54.79 -9.36
C ILE A 3 5.16 -53.43 -9.76
N SER A 4 3.83 -53.34 -9.81
CA SER A 4 3.09 -52.11 -10.05
C SER A 4 3.27 -51.16 -8.85
N ALA A 5 3.92 -50.01 -9.08
CA ALA A 5 4.02 -48.94 -8.09
C ALA A 5 2.62 -48.38 -7.77
N GLN A 6 2.17 -48.62 -6.55
CA GLN A 6 0.90 -48.16 -6.02
C GLN A 6 0.99 -46.64 -5.79
N LYS A 7 0.37 -45.85 -6.68
CA LYS A 7 0.26 -44.39 -6.51
C LYS A 7 -0.58 -44.09 -5.27
N ALA A 8 -0.01 -43.35 -4.32
CA ALA A 8 -0.73 -42.85 -3.15
C ALA A 8 -1.99 -42.07 -3.57
N PRO A 9 -3.11 -42.19 -2.84
CA PRO A 9 -4.33 -41.47 -3.17
C PRO A 9 -4.10 -39.95 -3.05
N PRO A 10 -4.70 -39.13 -3.93
CA PRO A 10 -4.59 -37.68 -3.84
C PRO A 10 -5.17 -37.21 -2.50
N GLN A 11 -4.36 -36.51 -1.72
CA GLN A 11 -4.77 -35.87 -0.46
C GLN A 11 -5.99 -34.97 -0.73
N PRO A 12 -7.09 -35.08 0.04
CA PRO A 12 -8.23 -34.21 -0.14
C PRO A 12 -7.82 -32.76 0.16
N ILE A 13 -8.04 -31.88 -0.82
CA ILE A 13 -7.85 -30.44 -0.66
C ILE A 13 -8.89 -29.97 0.36
N GLN A 14 -8.49 -29.87 1.64
CA GLN A 14 -9.34 -29.32 2.67
C GLN A 14 -9.56 -27.83 2.36
N HIS A 15 -10.73 -27.50 1.83
CA HIS A 15 -11.13 -26.11 1.67
C HIS A 15 -11.33 -25.53 3.08
N PRO A 16 -10.52 -24.54 3.51
CA PRO A 16 -10.74 -23.90 4.80
C PRO A 16 -12.15 -23.31 4.81
N GLY A 17 -12.87 -23.47 5.93
CA GLY A 17 -14.20 -22.86 6.09
C GLY A 17 -14.17 -21.35 5.81
N LEU A 18 -15.28 -20.78 5.35
CA LEU A 18 -15.37 -19.35 4.96
C LEU A 18 -14.82 -18.40 6.04
N ILE A 19 -15.04 -18.72 7.32
CA ILE A 19 -14.51 -17.96 8.47
C ILE A 19 -12.99 -18.03 8.53
N VAL A 20 -12.41 -19.22 8.42
CA VAL A 20 -10.95 -19.43 8.42
C VAL A 20 -10.32 -18.72 7.21
N SER A 21 -10.98 -18.77 6.05
CA SER A 21 -10.55 -18.04 4.86
C SER A 21 -10.58 -16.52 5.08
N ALA A 22 -11.64 -15.98 5.68
CA ALA A 22 -11.75 -14.55 5.98
C ALA A 22 -10.67 -14.09 6.97
N ILE A 23 -10.46 -14.82 8.07
CA ILE A 23 -9.40 -14.53 9.04
C ILE A 23 -8.02 -14.58 8.38
N SER A 24 -7.76 -15.61 7.55
CA SER A 24 -6.49 -15.72 6.83
C SER A 24 -6.25 -14.56 5.85
N LEU A 25 -7.32 -14.03 5.25
CA LEU A 25 -7.25 -12.89 4.33
C LEU A 25 -6.92 -11.61 5.10
N VAL A 26 -7.60 -11.35 6.23
CA VAL A 26 -7.32 -10.20 7.10
C VAL A 26 -5.87 -10.25 7.60
N LEU A 27 -5.40 -11.41 8.08
CA LEU A 27 -4.01 -11.57 8.52
C LEU A 27 -3.00 -11.33 7.39
N ARG A 28 -3.30 -11.77 6.16
CA ARG A 28 -2.46 -11.48 5.00
C ARG A 28 -2.41 -9.99 4.67
N ILE A 29 -3.53 -9.28 4.77
CA ILE A 29 -3.56 -7.82 4.58
C ILE A 29 -2.71 -7.14 5.64
N ILE A 30 -2.88 -7.49 6.92
CA ILE A 30 -2.08 -6.94 8.01
C ILE A 30 -0.59 -7.21 7.79
N GLY A 31 -0.22 -8.46 7.46
CA GLY A 31 1.16 -8.81 7.16
C GLY A 31 1.73 -8.02 5.97
N LEU A 32 0.93 -7.79 4.93
CA LEU A 32 1.33 -6.99 3.77
C LEU A 32 1.50 -5.50 4.13
N LEU A 33 0.63 -4.94 4.97
CA LEU A 33 0.75 -3.57 5.47
C LEU A 33 2.00 -3.38 6.35
N ILE A 34 2.28 -4.33 7.23
CA ILE A 34 3.50 -4.31 8.05
C ILE A 34 4.74 -4.43 7.15
N ALA A 35 4.71 -5.36 6.20
CA ALA A 35 5.82 -5.53 5.25
C ALA A 35 6.07 -4.27 4.41
N SER A 36 5.02 -3.60 3.94
CA SER A 36 5.16 -2.36 3.16
C SER A 36 5.63 -1.18 4.02
N LEU A 37 5.20 -1.09 5.29
CA LEU A 37 5.71 -0.10 6.24
C LEU A 37 7.21 -0.31 6.51
N LEU A 38 7.61 -1.53 6.83
CA LEU A 38 9.02 -1.87 7.07
C LEU A 38 9.88 -1.59 5.83
N LEU A 39 9.38 -1.95 4.66
CA LEU A 39 10.06 -1.69 3.40
C LEU A 39 10.16 -0.18 3.13
N SER A 40 9.13 0.61 3.44
CA SER A 40 9.17 2.06 3.33
C SER A 40 10.22 2.69 4.25
N ILE A 41 10.29 2.25 5.52
CA ILE A 41 11.31 2.71 6.49
C ILE A 41 12.72 2.35 6.00
N LEU A 42 12.91 1.11 5.52
CA LEU A 42 14.20 0.66 4.99
C LEU A 42 14.64 1.48 3.78
N ILE A 43 13.73 1.75 2.84
CA ILE A 43 14.05 2.58 1.67
C ILE A 43 14.41 4.00 2.09
N GLU A 44 13.68 4.59 3.05
CA GLU A 44 14.02 5.91 3.57
C GLU A 44 15.40 5.91 4.22
N PHE A 45 15.74 4.88 5.00
CA PHE A 45 17.06 4.78 5.63
C PHE A 45 18.19 4.64 4.60
N VAL A 46 17.99 3.80 3.57
CA VAL A 46 18.94 3.69 2.45
C VAL A 46 19.06 5.02 1.71
N GLY A 47 17.94 5.70 1.52
CA GLY A 47 17.87 7.01 0.89
C GLY A 47 18.63 8.10 1.65
N LEU A 48 18.47 8.15 2.97
CA LEU A 48 19.22 9.04 3.86
C LEU A 48 20.73 8.79 3.80
N LEU A 49 21.14 7.52 3.71
CA LEU A 49 22.56 7.14 3.65
C LEU A 49 23.22 7.42 2.29
N LEU A 50 22.49 7.29 1.19
CA LEU A 50 23.05 7.35 -0.16
C LEU A 50 22.76 8.66 -0.91
N PHE A 51 21.57 9.25 -0.73
CA PHE A 51 21.06 10.33 -1.59
C PHE A 51 20.64 11.60 -0.84
N TRP A 52 20.15 11.47 0.40
CA TRP A 52 19.52 12.56 1.16
C TRP A 52 20.24 12.91 2.46
N GLY A 53 21.56 12.67 2.52
CA GLY A 53 22.37 12.96 3.70
C GLY A 53 22.27 14.42 4.18
N ASP A 54 22.13 15.37 3.25
CA ASP A 54 22.06 16.81 3.55
C ASP A 54 20.67 17.28 4.01
N GLN A 55 19.60 16.59 3.58
CA GLN A 55 18.22 16.95 3.92
C GLN A 55 17.73 16.21 5.18
N GLY A 56 18.26 15.02 5.45
CA GLY A 56 17.93 14.25 6.64
C GLY A 56 16.43 13.97 6.75
N TRP A 57 15.92 14.02 7.98
CA TRP A 57 14.50 13.84 8.32
C TRP A 57 13.55 14.88 7.70
N ARG A 58 14.06 16.02 7.20
CA ARG A 58 13.22 17.06 6.58
C ARG A 58 12.61 16.61 5.26
N HIS A 59 13.25 15.67 4.56
CA HIS A 59 12.69 15.04 3.36
C HIS A 59 11.38 14.32 3.68
N SER A 60 11.39 13.47 4.72
CA SER A 60 10.21 12.73 5.18
C SER A 60 9.09 13.69 5.67
N GLN A 61 9.45 14.80 6.32
CA GLN A 61 8.50 15.84 6.73
C GLN A 61 7.87 16.55 5.52
N ALA A 62 8.67 16.93 4.53
CA ALA A 62 8.18 17.58 3.32
C ALA A 62 7.25 16.64 2.53
N MET A 63 7.57 15.34 2.50
CA MET A 63 6.73 14.31 1.90
C MET A 63 5.36 14.22 2.59
N LEU A 64 5.35 14.14 3.93
CA LEU A 64 4.11 14.11 4.71
C LEU A 64 3.22 15.34 4.42
N ASN A 65 3.81 16.54 4.45
CA ASN A 65 3.08 17.78 4.18
C ASN A 65 2.50 17.81 2.77
N SER A 66 3.22 17.26 1.79
CA SER A 66 2.77 17.22 0.40
C SER A 66 1.59 16.25 0.20
N GLU A 67 1.66 15.07 0.81
CA GLU A 67 0.55 14.08 0.78
C GLU A 67 -0.69 14.60 1.51
N LEU A 68 -0.50 15.30 2.64
CA LEU A 68 -1.59 15.96 3.38
C LEU A 68 -2.22 17.09 2.57
N GLY A 69 -1.40 17.92 1.94
CA GLY A 69 -1.86 18.97 1.03
C GLY A 69 -2.72 18.40 -0.09
N TRP A 70 -2.21 17.35 -0.76
CA TRP A 70 -2.94 16.68 -1.83
C TRP A 70 -4.27 16.08 -1.36
N LEU A 71 -4.27 15.39 -0.21
CA LEU A 71 -5.47 14.80 0.39
C LEU A 71 -6.52 15.87 0.69
N SER A 72 -6.11 16.98 1.33
CA SER A 72 -7.00 18.08 1.69
C SER A 72 -7.62 18.78 0.47
N GLU A 73 -6.85 18.89 -0.63
CA GLU A 73 -7.29 19.54 -1.85
C GLU A 73 -8.28 18.68 -2.64
N HIS A 74 -8.01 17.37 -2.75
CA HIS A 74 -8.77 16.46 -3.62
C HIS A 74 -9.94 15.78 -2.91
N PHE A 75 -9.90 15.65 -1.58
CA PHE A 75 -10.97 15.03 -0.79
C PHE A 75 -11.64 16.05 0.15
N LYS A 76 -12.34 17.01 -0.44
CA LYS A 76 -13.10 18.04 0.33
C LYS A 76 -14.37 17.51 0.98
N ALA A 77 -14.95 16.44 0.43
CA ALA A 77 -16.08 15.69 1.01
C ALA A 77 -15.93 14.22 0.60
N SER A 78 -15.96 13.29 1.56
CA SER A 78 -15.95 11.85 1.28
C SER A 78 -17.22 11.20 1.84
N LEU A 79 -17.77 10.23 1.10
CA LEU A 79 -18.93 9.42 1.50
C LEU A 79 -18.73 8.68 2.83
N LEU A 80 -17.48 8.46 3.24
CA LEU A 80 -17.09 7.77 4.48
C LEU A 80 -16.70 8.75 5.61
N ILE A 81 -16.19 9.94 5.27
CA ILE A 81 -15.67 10.93 6.24
C ILE A 81 -16.02 12.33 5.72
N GLN A 82 -16.79 13.08 6.51
CA GLN A 82 -17.36 14.36 6.09
C GLN A 82 -16.31 15.46 5.86
N GLN A 83 -15.14 15.39 6.53
CA GLN A 83 -14.00 16.31 6.34
C GLN A 83 -12.64 15.62 6.62
N PRO A 84 -12.11 14.81 5.69
CA PRO A 84 -10.92 13.99 5.96
C PRO A 84 -9.65 14.82 6.19
N GLY A 85 -9.53 16.02 5.60
CA GLY A 85 -8.39 16.92 5.81
C GLY A 85 -8.16 17.32 7.29
N PRO A 86 -9.07 18.08 7.92
CA PRO A 86 -8.89 18.53 9.30
C PRO A 86 -8.88 17.37 10.32
N THR A 87 -9.62 16.29 10.07
CA THR A 87 -9.59 15.11 10.96
C THR A 87 -8.21 14.45 10.94
N ILE A 88 -7.59 14.27 9.78
CA ILE A 88 -6.25 13.65 9.70
C ILE A 88 -5.18 14.55 10.33
N VAL A 89 -5.28 15.87 10.17
CA VAL A 89 -4.39 16.82 10.84
C VAL A 89 -4.54 16.74 12.36
N GLN A 90 -5.77 16.66 12.89
CA GLN A 90 -6.00 16.48 14.33
C GLN A 90 -5.48 15.14 14.85
N TRP A 91 -5.63 14.06 14.08
CA TRP A 91 -5.07 12.76 14.43
C TRP A 91 -3.55 12.77 14.41
N LEU A 92 -2.95 13.46 13.44
CA LEU A 92 -1.51 13.68 13.38
C LEU A 92 -1.03 14.54 14.53
N ASP A 93 -1.75 15.60 14.92
CA ASP A 93 -1.41 16.43 16.08
C ASP A 93 -1.54 15.65 17.38
N PHE A 94 -2.57 14.82 17.52
CA PHE A 94 -2.72 13.92 18.67
C PHE A 94 -1.57 12.91 18.75
N LEU A 95 -1.22 12.28 17.61
CA LEU A 95 -0.08 11.37 17.52
C LEU A 95 1.23 12.10 17.79
N ASN A 96 1.40 13.33 17.29
CA ASN A 96 2.60 14.13 17.51
C ASN A 96 2.74 14.50 19.00
N GLN A 97 1.67 14.96 19.65
CA GLN A 97 1.65 15.20 21.10
C GLN A 97 1.93 13.92 21.90
N TRP A 98 1.32 12.80 21.52
CA TRP A 98 1.50 11.54 22.26
C TRP A 98 2.90 10.94 22.06
N LEU A 99 3.44 11.00 20.84
CA LEU A 99 4.67 10.31 20.42
C LEU A 99 5.92 11.18 20.58
N LEU A 100 5.82 12.52 20.54
CA LEU A 100 6.95 13.45 20.75
C LEU A 100 6.95 14.14 22.12
N VAL A 101 5.78 14.43 22.71
CA VAL A 101 5.70 15.15 24.01
C VAL A 101 5.65 14.18 25.18
N LYS A 102 4.78 13.16 25.16
CA LYS A 102 4.69 12.21 26.30
C LYS A 102 5.87 11.24 26.41
N THR A 103 6.56 10.96 25.32
CA THR A 103 7.80 10.17 25.33
C THR A 103 9.01 10.99 25.79
N GLY A 104 8.88 12.32 25.95
CA GLY A 104 9.96 13.22 26.38
C GLY A 104 10.99 13.54 25.29
N PHE A 105 10.72 13.19 24.02
CA PHE A 105 11.68 13.34 22.91
C PHE A 105 12.00 14.81 22.57
N ALA A 106 11.01 15.71 22.67
CA ALA A 106 11.21 17.14 22.41
C ALA A 106 12.11 17.82 23.45
N ASP A 107 12.01 17.40 24.72
CA ASP A 107 12.88 17.86 25.81
C ASP A 107 14.28 17.22 25.71
N PHE A 108 14.35 15.96 25.29
CA PHE A 108 15.62 15.25 25.00
C PHE A 108 16.41 15.93 23.87
N ALA A 109 15.74 16.36 22.79
CA ALA A 109 16.37 17.09 21.69
C ALA A 109 16.91 18.48 22.09
N ARG A 110 16.22 19.18 23.01
CA ARG A 110 16.73 20.44 23.59
C ARG A 110 17.93 20.20 24.50
N GLN A 111 17.88 19.16 25.34
CA GLN A 111 18.98 18.78 26.24
C GLN A 111 20.26 18.42 25.46
N ALA A 112 20.11 17.74 24.31
CA ALA A 112 21.23 17.36 23.44
C ALA A 112 21.94 18.57 22.80
N ARG A 113 21.18 19.60 22.38
CA ARG A 113 21.76 20.83 21.82
C ARG A 113 22.48 21.68 22.86
N VAL A 114 22.01 21.73 24.11
CA VAL A 114 22.66 22.51 25.18
C VAL A 114 23.96 21.83 25.65
N SER A 115 24.08 20.52 25.48
CA SER A 115 25.26 19.73 25.82
C SER A 115 26.41 19.84 24.79
N SER A 116 26.23 20.62 23.72
CA SER A 116 27.15 20.73 22.58
C SER A 116 28.41 21.59 22.83
N GLN A 117 28.68 21.96 24.09
CA GLN A 117 29.75 22.88 24.46
C GLN A 117 30.95 22.21 25.17
N GLY A 118 31.12 20.88 25.02
CA GLY A 118 32.19 20.10 25.66
C GLY A 118 33.10 19.35 24.68
N ASN A 119 34.39 19.66 24.70
CA ASN A 119 35.41 19.15 23.77
C ASN A 119 35.74 17.65 23.93
N GLY A 120 36.03 17.00 22.79
CA GLY A 120 37.04 15.93 22.69
C GLY A 120 36.55 14.51 22.40
N PHE A 121 35.64 13.97 23.22
CA PHE A 121 35.17 12.57 23.12
C PHE A 121 33.65 12.46 23.01
N TRP A 122 32.95 13.33 23.75
CA TRP A 122 31.50 13.49 23.70
C TRP A 122 30.99 14.01 22.35
N SER A 123 31.85 14.63 21.54
CA SER A 123 31.50 15.08 20.19
C SER A 123 31.27 13.92 19.21
N TRP A 124 32.06 12.84 19.28
CA TRP A 124 31.89 11.66 18.42
C TRP A 124 30.65 10.85 18.82
N ILE A 125 30.41 10.69 20.13
CA ILE A 125 29.17 10.09 20.65
C ILE A 125 27.97 10.96 20.26
N ASN A 126 28.06 12.29 20.35
CA ASN A 126 26.99 13.18 19.89
C ASN A 126 26.76 13.11 18.38
N GLN A 127 27.79 12.91 17.57
CA GLN A 127 27.63 12.78 16.12
C GLN A 127 26.89 11.48 15.75
N LEU A 128 27.17 10.38 16.46
CA LEU A 128 26.37 9.16 16.37
C LEU A 128 24.93 9.36 16.89
N TYR A 129 24.74 10.12 17.96
CA TYR A 129 23.42 10.42 18.54
C TYR A 129 22.54 11.31 17.64
N VAL A 130 23.11 12.36 17.03
CA VAL A 130 22.39 13.23 16.07
C VAL A 130 22.00 12.45 14.81
N SER A 131 22.83 11.50 14.37
CA SER A 131 22.45 10.58 13.30
C SER A 131 21.30 9.66 13.70
N ILE A 132 21.32 9.07 14.90
CA ILE A 132 20.22 8.23 15.41
C ILE A 132 18.92 9.03 15.52
N GLU A 133 18.97 10.27 16.02
CA GLU A 133 17.81 11.17 16.09
C GLU A 133 17.19 11.39 14.71
N ALA A 134 18.02 11.66 13.69
CA ALA A 134 17.55 11.84 12.31
C ALA A 134 16.86 10.58 11.76
N PHE A 135 17.38 9.38 12.06
CA PHE A 135 16.73 8.11 11.66
C PHE A 135 15.41 7.86 12.39
N VAL A 136 15.33 8.16 13.70
CA VAL A 136 14.08 8.01 14.46
C VAL A 136 13.02 8.99 13.95
N LEU A 137 13.38 10.26 13.75
CA LEU A 137 12.46 11.25 13.20
C LEU A 137 11.98 10.87 11.79
N ALA A 138 12.88 10.41 10.93
CA ALA A 138 12.51 9.90 9.60
C ALA A 138 11.52 8.73 9.70
N ALA A 139 11.76 7.75 10.59
CA ALA A 139 10.85 6.62 10.79
C ALA A 139 9.45 7.05 11.27
N VAL A 140 9.37 8.04 12.16
CA VAL A 140 8.09 8.61 12.63
C VAL A 140 7.34 9.29 11.47
N TYR A 141 8.01 10.17 10.73
CA TYR A 141 7.39 10.85 9.59
C TYR A 141 6.98 9.87 8.47
N VAL A 142 7.79 8.84 8.20
CA VAL A 142 7.43 7.77 7.26
C VAL A 142 6.19 7.01 7.73
N THR A 143 6.07 6.74 9.03
CA THR A 143 4.88 6.09 9.59
C THR A 143 3.64 6.96 9.43
N PHE A 144 3.76 8.27 9.63
CA PHE A 144 2.67 9.22 9.38
C PHE A 144 2.28 9.29 7.90
N THR A 145 3.27 9.39 7.01
CA THR A 145 3.05 9.37 5.57
C THR A 145 2.36 8.06 5.15
N PHE A 146 2.74 6.94 5.75
CA PHE A 146 2.10 5.64 5.52
C PHE A 146 0.62 5.66 5.90
N VAL A 147 0.25 6.24 7.06
CA VAL A 147 -1.16 6.37 7.48
C VAL A 147 -1.95 7.26 6.51
N VAL A 148 -1.37 8.37 6.06
CA VAL A 148 -2.00 9.27 5.08
C VAL A 148 -2.23 8.53 3.77
N ARG A 149 -1.22 7.82 3.26
CA ARG A 149 -1.32 7.03 2.02
C ARG A 149 -2.28 5.86 2.13
N LEU A 150 -2.33 5.19 3.28
CA LEU A 150 -3.34 4.16 3.55
C LEU A 150 -4.75 4.76 3.48
N THR A 151 -4.93 5.98 4.00
CA THR A 151 -6.22 6.67 3.92
C THR A 151 -6.58 7.02 2.48
N ILE A 152 -5.64 7.57 1.70
CA ILE A 152 -5.82 7.83 0.26
C ILE A 152 -6.19 6.54 -0.49
N LEU A 153 -5.51 5.44 -0.16
CA LEU A 153 -5.77 4.13 -0.74
C LEU A 153 -7.19 3.63 -0.44
N VAL A 154 -7.63 3.73 0.82
CA VAL A 154 -9.00 3.38 1.23
C VAL A 154 -10.03 4.22 0.48
N LEU A 155 -9.78 5.53 0.35
CA LEU A 155 -10.62 6.45 -0.42
C LEU A 155 -10.62 6.14 -1.93
N ALA A 156 -9.55 5.54 -2.46
CA ALA A 156 -9.46 5.10 -3.85
C ALA A 156 -10.09 3.72 -4.10
N THR A 157 -10.40 2.93 -3.06
CA THR A 157 -11.03 1.60 -3.24
C THR A 157 -12.34 1.61 -4.05
N PRO A 158 -13.24 2.60 -3.92
CA PRO A 158 -14.47 2.64 -4.73
C PRO A 158 -14.17 2.76 -6.22
N LEU A 159 -13.10 3.45 -6.62
CA LEU A 159 -12.68 3.57 -8.02
C LEU A 159 -12.34 2.20 -8.61
N PHE A 160 -11.55 1.39 -7.89
CA PHE A 160 -11.19 0.04 -8.32
C PHE A 160 -12.40 -0.89 -8.39
N LEU A 161 -13.30 -0.79 -7.41
CA LEU A 161 -14.54 -1.58 -7.39
C LEU A 161 -15.46 -1.22 -8.56
N LEU A 162 -15.65 0.07 -8.84
CA LEU A 162 -16.46 0.53 -9.97
C LEU A 162 -15.85 0.09 -11.30
N ALA A 163 -14.54 0.26 -11.49
CA ALA A 163 -13.86 -0.20 -12.72
C ALA A 163 -13.98 -1.72 -12.93
N MET A 164 -13.85 -2.50 -11.84
CA MET A 164 -14.06 -3.95 -11.89
C MET A 164 -15.50 -4.30 -12.25
N PHE A 165 -16.48 -3.62 -11.65
CA PHE A 165 -17.90 -3.84 -11.89
C PHE A 165 -18.32 -3.48 -13.32
N THR A 166 -17.92 -2.31 -13.82
CA THR A 166 -18.20 -1.89 -15.20
C THR A 166 -17.56 -2.84 -16.21
N GLY A 167 -16.29 -3.19 -16.00
CA GLY A 167 -15.60 -4.19 -16.81
C GLY A 167 -16.30 -5.54 -16.78
N PHE A 168 -16.76 -5.99 -15.61
CA PHE A 168 -17.51 -7.23 -15.48
C PHE A 168 -18.82 -7.21 -16.27
N VAL A 169 -19.64 -6.16 -16.12
CA VAL A 169 -20.92 -6.01 -16.86
C VAL A 169 -20.68 -5.98 -18.38
N ASP A 170 -19.73 -5.18 -18.86
CA ASP A 170 -19.37 -5.13 -20.29
C ASP A 170 -18.88 -6.50 -20.78
N GLY A 171 -18.05 -7.18 -19.98
CA GLY A 171 -17.60 -8.54 -20.29
C GLY A 171 -18.74 -9.56 -20.39
N LEU A 172 -19.76 -9.46 -19.53
CA LEU A 172 -20.96 -10.30 -19.64
C LEU A 172 -21.75 -10.01 -20.91
N MET A 173 -21.93 -8.73 -21.28
CA MET A 173 -22.62 -8.35 -22.51
C MET A 173 -21.90 -8.90 -23.75
N ARG A 174 -20.56 -8.75 -23.80
CA ARG A 174 -19.73 -9.32 -24.88
C ARG A 174 -19.81 -10.85 -24.92
N ARG A 175 -19.88 -11.50 -23.76
CA ARG A 175 -20.07 -12.95 -23.67
C ARG A 175 -21.39 -13.37 -24.31
N ASP A 176 -22.46 -12.64 -24.04
CA ASP A 176 -23.79 -12.97 -24.57
C ASP A 176 -23.87 -12.70 -26.08
N LEU A 177 -23.31 -11.60 -26.57
CA LEU A 177 -23.15 -11.37 -28.02
C LEU A 177 -22.34 -12.49 -28.71
N ARG A 178 -21.25 -12.95 -28.09
CA ARG A 178 -20.45 -14.07 -28.61
C ARG A 178 -21.24 -15.37 -28.72
N LYS A 179 -22.13 -15.65 -27.75
CA LYS A 179 -23.00 -16.84 -27.78
C LYS A 179 -23.97 -16.78 -28.96
N PHE A 180 -24.58 -15.61 -29.22
CA PHE A 180 -25.47 -15.43 -30.37
C PHE A 180 -24.73 -15.44 -31.70
N GLY A 181 -23.50 -14.90 -31.75
CA GLY A 181 -22.68 -14.82 -32.96
C GLY A 181 -21.79 -16.03 -33.27
N ALA A 182 -21.95 -17.15 -32.55
CA ALA A 182 -21.11 -18.36 -32.71
C ALA A 182 -19.58 -18.08 -32.68
N GLY A 183 -19.14 -17.10 -31.87
CA GLY A 183 -17.74 -16.70 -31.80
C GLY A 183 -16.84 -17.74 -31.12
N ARG A 184 -15.57 -17.85 -31.56
CA ARG A 184 -14.60 -18.83 -31.03
C ARG A 184 -14.28 -18.59 -29.55
N GLU A 185 -14.20 -19.68 -28.78
CA GLU A 185 -13.82 -19.64 -27.36
C GLU A 185 -12.33 -19.94 -27.17
N SER A 186 -11.54 -18.97 -26.69
CA SER A 186 -10.15 -19.21 -26.31
C SER A 186 -10.00 -19.35 -24.80
N SER A 187 -9.75 -20.57 -24.33
CA SER A 187 -9.45 -20.86 -22.92
C SER A 187 -8.11 -20.28 -22.46
N PHE A 188 -7.16 -20.07 -23.39
CA PHE A 188 -5.85 -19.49 -23.07
C PHE A 188 -5.98 -18.03 -22.60
N VAL A 189 -6.81 -17.24 -23.28
CA VAL A 189 -7.04 -15.83 -22.94
C VAL A 189 -7.68 -15.72 -21.55
N TYR A 190 -8.62 -16.61 -21.22
CA TYR A 190 -9.23 -16.65 -19.89
C TYR A 190 -8.21 -16.87 -18.77
N HIS A 191 -7.34 -17.87 -18.90
CA HIS A 191 -6.37 -18.16 -17.84
C HIS A 191 -5.34 -17.04 -17.67
N ARG A 192 -4.93 -16.38 -18.76
CA ARG A 192 -4.02 -15.24 -18.69
C ARG A 192 -4.70 -14.03 -18.04
N ALA A 193 -5.91 -13.70 -18.47
CA ALA A 193 -6.67 -12.57 -17.92
C ALA A 193 -6.98 -12.77 -16.43
N LYS A 194 -7.45 -13.97 -16.04
CA LYS A 194 -7.71 -14.34 -14.64
C LYS A 194 -6.46 -14.18 -13.76
N ARG A 195 -5.29 -14.58 -14.24
CA ARG A 195 -4.03 -14.44 -13.49
C ARG A 195 -3.57 -12.97 -13.40
N ALA A 196 -3.98 -12.09 -14.31
CA ALA A 196 -3.61 -10.69 -14.32
C ALA A 196 -4.44 -9.82 -13.35
N VAL A 197 -5.66 -10.24 -12.98
CA VAL A 197 -6.55 -9.46 -12.09
C VAL A 197 -5.94 -9.27 -10.70
N ILE A 198 -5.40 -10.33 -10.09
CA ILE A 198 -4.81 -10.28 -8.74
C ILE A 198 -3.62 -9.31 -8.65
N PRO A 199 -2.58 -9.39 -9.52
CA PRO A 199 -1.46 -8.46 -9.45
C PRO A 199 -1.89 -7.03 -9.75
N LEU A 200 -2.82 -6.80 -10.69
CA LEU A 200 -3.33 -5.45 -10.96
C LEU A 200 -4.05 -4.81 -9.77
N LEU A 201 -4.61 -5.62 -8.86
CA LEU A 201 -5.25 -5.12 -7.65
C LEU A 201 -4.23 -4.84 -6.53
N ILE A 202 -3.24 -5.71 -6.34
CA ILE A 202 -2.34 -5.65 -5.18
C ILE A 202 -1.08 -4.82 -5.45
N VAL A 203 -0.49 -4.92 -6.64
CA VAL A 203 0.80 -4.30 -6.97
C VAL A 203 0.74 -2.77 -6.84
N PRO A 204 -0.28 -2.05 -7.34
CA PRO A 204 -0.35 -0.60 -7.18
C PRO A 204 -0.42 -0.16 -5.72
N TRP A 205 -1.01 -0.99 -4.86
CA TRP A 205 -1.15 -0.70 -3.43
C TRP A 205 0.20 -0.80 -2.73
N ILE A 206 0.95 -1.88 -2.99
CA ILE A 206 2.29 -2.07 -2.44
C ILE A 206 3.22 -0.96 -2.93
N ILE A 207 3.22 -0.67 -4.24
CA ILE A 207 4.08 0.35 -4.85
C ILE A 207 3.79 1.71 -4.22
N TYR A 208 2.52 2.12 -4.14
CA TYR A 208 2.17 3.43 -3.59
C TYR A 208 2.51 3.56 -2.10
N LEU A 209 2.26 2.52 -1.30
CA LEU A 209 2.58 2.54 0.13
C LEU A 209 4.08 2.57 0.43
N SER A 210 4.91 1.98 -0.43
CA SER A 210 6.35 1.84 -0.19
C SER A 210 7.22 2.96 -0.77
N LEU A 211 6.65 3.84 -1.60
CA LEU A 211 7.43 4.76 -2.42
C LEU A 211 8.04 5.91 -1.61
N PRO A 212 9.37 6.17 -1.64
CA PRO A 212 9.99 7.22 -0.83
C PRO A 212 9.87 8.63 -1.46
N PHE A 213 8.87 8.84 -2.31
CA PHE A 213 8.62 10.09 -3.01
C PHE A 213 7.13 10.40 -3.04
N THR A 214 6.78 11.68 -2.96
CA THR A 214 5.43 12.14 -3.21
C THR A 214 5.12 12.03 -4.70
N LEU A 215 4.13 11.21 -5.05
CA LEU A 215 3.62 11.11 -6.42
C LEU A 215 2.12 11.38 -6.40
N ASN A 216 1.60 11.99 -7.47
CA ASN A 216 0.17 12.17 -7.61
C ASN A 216 -0.51 10.78 -7.62
N PRO A 217 -1.36 10.46 -6.63
CA PRO A 217 -1.98 9.14 -6.51
C PRO A 217 -2.79 8.74 -7.73
N MET A 218 -3.41 9.72 -8.42
CA MET A 218 -4.20 9.46 -9.62
C MET A 218 -3.34 9.00 -10.81
N ALA A 219 -2.07 9.40 -10.88
CA ALA A 219 -1.17 8.96 -11.94
C ALA A 219 -0.89 7.45 -11.88
N ILE A 220 -0.98 6.84 -10.69
CA ILE A 220 -0.79 5.40 -10.49
C ILE A 220 -2.14 4.68 -10.53
N PHE A 221 -3.14 5.18 -9.79
CA PHE A 221 -4.41 4.47 -9.62
C PHE A 221 -5.28 4.46 -10.87
N LEU A 222 -5.32 5.55 -11.64
CA LEU A 222 -6.18 5.66 -12.82
C LEU A 222 -5.80 4.64 -13.93
N PRO A 223 -4.54 4.56 -14.39
CA PRO A 223 -4.18 3.55 -15.40
C PRO A 223 -4.35 2.12 -14.87
N CYS A 224 -4.04 1.88 -13.59
CA CYS A 224 -4.22 0.57 -12.98
C CYS A 224 -5.70 0.16 -12.89
N ALA A 225 -6.59 1.09 -12.53
CA ALA A 225 -8.03 0.85 -12.50
C ALA A 225 -8.59 0.58 -13.91
N ALA A 226 -8.14 1.34 -14.92
CA ALA A 226 -8.54 1.10 -16.31
C ALA A 226 -8.10 -0.29 -16.80
N LEU A 227 -6.84 -0.68 -16.54
CA LEU A 227 -6.34 -2.02 -16.86
C LEU A 227 -7.08 -3.12 -16.10
N LEU A 228 -7.42 -2.88 -14.82
CA LEU A 228 -8.23 -3.80 -14.03
C LEU A 228 -9.61 -4.01 -14.66
N GLY A 229 -10.31 -2.93 -15.03
CA GLY A 229 -11.60 -3.01 -15.72
C GLY A 229 -11.52 -3.71 -17.08
N LEU A 230 -10.47 -3.45 -17.86
CA LEU A 230 -10.26 -4.14 -19.14
C LEU A 230 -10.01 -5.64 -18.95
N THR A 231 -9.16 -6.00 -18.00
CA THR A 231 -8.85 -7.41 -17.72
C THR A 231 -10.04 -8.16 -17.14
N THR A 232 -10.86 -7.52 -16.31
CA THR A 232 -12.11 -8.12 -15.80
C THR A 232 -13.12 -8.32 -16.93
N ALA A 233 -13.25 -7.36 -17.85
CA ALA A 233 -14.08 -7.50 -19.05
C ALA A 233 -13.65 -8.68 -19.93
N ILE A 234 -12.35 -8.81 -20.21
CA ILE A 234 -11.81 -9.94 -20.98
C ILE A 234 -12.05 -11.27 -20.25
N THR A 235 -11.86 -11.29 -18.93
CA THR A 235 -12.07 -12.49 -18.11
C THR A 235 -13.53 -12.94 -18.13
N ALA A 236 -14.48 -12.01 -17.99
CA ALA A 236 -15.90 -12.31 -18.04
C ALA A 236 -16.36 -12.71 -19.47
N ALA A 237 -15.85 -12.05 -20.50
CA ALA A 237 -16.16 -12.34 -21.91
C ALA A 237 -15.70 -13.74 -22.35
N THR A 238 -14.57 -14.22 -21.81
CA THR A 238 -13.93 -15.48 -22.21
C THR A 238 -14.32 -16.68 -21.35
N PHE A 239 -15.13 -16.48 -20.30
CA PHE A 239 -15.56 -17.55 -19.42
C PHE A 239 -16.33 -18.64 -20.19
N LYS A 240 -15.78 -19.86 -20.22
CA LYS A 240 -16.45 -21.02 -20.82
C LYS A 240 -17.58 -21.49 -19.92
N LYS A 241 -18.75 -21.74 -20.52
CA LYS A 241 -19.88 -22.38 -19.85
C LYS A 241 -19.56 -23.88 -19.71
N TYR A 242 -19.26 -24.34 -18.51
CA TYR A 242 -19.55 -25.72 -18.15
C TYR A 242 -20.93 -25.71 -17.47
N VAL A 243 -21.97 -25.92 -18.28
CA VAL A 243 -23.26 -26.47 -17.85
C VAL A 243 -23.51 -27.64 -18.77
#